data_AF-A0ABD2BED3-F1
#
_entry.id   AF-A0ABD2BED3-F1
#
_cell.length_a   1.000
_cell.length_b   1.000
_cell.length_c   1.000
_cell.angle_alpha   90.00
_cell.angle_beta   90.00
_cell.angle_gamma   90.00
#
_symmetry.space_group_name_H-M   'P 1'
#
loop_
_entity.id
_entity.type
_entity.pdbx_description
1 polymer ?
#
loop_
_entity_poly.entity_id
_entity_poly.type
_entity_poly.pdbx_seq_one_letter_code
_entity_poly.pdbx_strand_id
1 'polypeptide(L)'
;YPSIAPCELFSDRIEQNSPVPPGTLPADTNLSHAATDLLKRLLQPDPLLRLRSILTLQTLAFYMGQDVQSYMYKKESPFKILGRSKEPSKNSLNAQMRFDFADFDSFVVRDR
;
A
#
# COMPACT_ATOMS: atom_id res chain seq x y z
N TYR A 1 24.74 -14.63 -23.79
CA TYR A 1 24.57 -15.35 -22.51
C TYR A 1 23.77 -14.48 -21.58
N PRO A 2 22.61 -14.92 -21.03
CA PRO A 2 22.02 -14.22 -19.90
C PRO A 2 22.79 -14.64 -18.63
N SER A 3 23.19 -13.65 -17.84
CA SER A 3 23.91 -13.85 -16.58
C SER A 3 22.91 -14.22 -15.47
N ILE A 4 23.09 -15.40 -14.89
CA ILE A 4 22.43 -15.80 -13.65
C ILE A 4 23.24 -15.15 -12.53
N ALA A 5 22.86 -13.93 -12.12
CA ALA A 5 23.36 -13.38 -10.86
C ALA A 5 22.52 -13.98 -9.72
N PRO A 6 23.11 -14.68 -8.74
CA PRO A 6 22.40 -15.10 -7.55
C PRO A 6 22.09 -13.85 -6.70
N CYS A 7 20.84 -13.67 -6.31
CA CYS A 7 20.44 -12.66 -5.33
C CYS A 7 20.97 -13.04 -3.94
N GLU A 8 22.26 -12.83 -3.68
CA GLU A 8 22.82 -12.86 -2.33
C GLU A 8 22.66 -11.49 -1.69
N LEU A 9 21.50 -11.26 -1.08
CA LEU A 9 21.30 -10.07 -0.25
C LEU A 9 20.28 -10.38 0.82
N PHE A 10 20.55 -11.31 1.74
CA PHE A 10 20.04 -11.34 3.12
C PHE A 10 20.81 -12.40 3.93
N SER A 11 21.97 -12.05 4.47
CA SER A 11 22.51 -12.75 5.63
C SER A 11 22.60 -11.78 6.80
N ASP A 12 22.14 -12.30 7.95
CA ASP A 12 22.36 -11.82 9.32
C ASP A 12 21.40 -10.78 9.89
N ARG A 13 20.13 -11.19 10.10
CA ARG A 13 19.45 -10.97 11.39
C ARG A 13 18.28 -11.96 11.59
N ILE A 14 18.59 -13.16 12.08
CA ILE A 14 17.55 -14.10 12.54
C ILE A 14 17.27 -13.80 14.02
N GLU A 15 16.19 -13.09 14.30
CA GLU A 15 15.33 -13.36 15.45
C GLU A 15 13.87 -13.40 14.98
N GLN A 16 13.38 -14.63 14.78
CA GLN A 16 11.99 -15.10 14.85
C GLN A 16 10.86 -14.23 14.25
N ASN A 17 10.95 -13.88 12.97
CA ASN A 17 9.74 -13.75 12.17
C ASN A 17 9.80 -14.82 11.08
N SER A 18 8.93 -15.84 11.16
CA SER A 18 8.67 -16.67 9.99
C SER A 18 8.38 -15.74 8.82
N PRO A 19 8.98 -15.92 7.62
CA PRO A 19 8.72 -15.06 6.49
C PRO A 19 7.22 -15.05 6.23
N VAL A 20 6.58 -13.93 6.53
CA VAL A 20 5.14 -13.75 6.34
C VAL A 20 4.88 -13.91 4.85
N PRO A 21 4.00 -14.83 4.43
CA PRO A 21 3.80 -15.07 3.01
C PRO A 21 3.31 -13.77 2.34
N PRO A 22 3.80 -13.47 1.13
CA PRO A 22 3.41 -12.26 0.41
C PRO A 22 1.88 -12.21 0.26
N GLY A 23 1.29 -11.06 0.56
CA GLY A 23 -0.16 -10.87 0.52
C GLY A 23 -0.88 -11.08 1.85
N THR A 24 -0.16 -11.38 2.93
CA THR A 24 -0.75 -11.55 4.26
C THR A 24 -0.86 -10.20 4.97
N LEU A 25 -2.05 -9.90 5.47
CA LEU A 25 -2.27 -8.76 6.35
C LEU A 25 -1.91 -9.13 7.80
N PRO A 26 -1.29 -8.23 8.57
CA PRO A 26 -1.01 -8.48 9.99
C PRO A 26 -2.32 -8.64 10.76
N ALA A 27 -2.34 -9.54 11.76
CA ALA A 27 -3.54 -9.86 12.53
C ALA A 27 -4.05 -8.67 13.36
N ASP A 28 -3.16 -7.74 13.73
CA ASP A 28 -3.44 -6.68 14.71
C ASP A 28 -3.99 -5.38 14.07
N THR A 29 -4.55 -5.45 12.86
CA THR A 29 -5.07 -4.24 12.17
C THR A 29 -6.56 -4.04 12.42
N ASN A 30 -6.91 -2.89 13.01
CA ASN A 30 -8.29 -2.44 13.17
C ASN A 30 -8.84 -1.87 11.84
N LEU A 31 -9.21 -2.75 10.91
CA LEU A 31 -9.77 -2.39 9.60
C LEU A 31 -11.21 -2.85 9.47
N SER A 32 -12.01 -2.12 8.69
CA SER A 32 -13.35 -2.59 8.33
C SER A 32 -13.27 -3.86 7.48
N HIS A 33 -14.31 -4.68 7.52
CA HIS A 33 -14.35 -5.91 6.73
C HIS A 33 -14.18 -5.63 5.22
N ALA A 34 -14.78 -4.55 4.73
CA ALA A 34 -14.66 -4.09 3.35
C ALA A 34 -13.22 -3.64 2.99
N ALA A 35 -12.53 -2.96 3.90
CA ALA A 35 -11.13 -2.57 3.70
C ALA A 35 -10.19 -3.79 3.70
N THR A 36 -10.46 -4.75 4.56
CA THR A 36 -9.70 -6.01 4.64
C THR A 36 -9.85 -6.82 3.36
N ASP A 37 -11.06 -6.96 2.82
CA ASP A 37 -11.33 -7.64 1.55
C ASP A 37 -10.60 -6.95 0.38
N LEU A 38 -10.70 -5.62 0.30
CA LEU A 38 -9.98 -4.84 -0.71
C LEU A 38 -8.47 -5.12 -0.68
N LEU A 39 -7.85 -5.03 0.50
CA LEU A 39 -6.41 -5.22 0.65
C LEU A 39 -5.98 -6.65 0.32
N LYS A 40 -6.74 -7.67 0.73
CA LYS A 40 -6.45 -9.07 0.37
C LYS A 40 -6.42 -9.28 -1.14
N ARG A 41 -7.35 -8.67 -1.88
CA ARG A 41 -7.41 -8.79 -3.35
C ARG A 41 -6.32 -8.01 -4.06
N LEU A 42 -5.90 -6.86 -3.52
CA LEU A 42 -4.82 -6.04 -4.06
C LEU A 42 -3.44 -6.67 -3.81
N LEU A 43 -3.24 -7.25 -2.63
CA LEU A 43 -1.98 -7.85 -2.21
C LEU A 43 -1.87 -9.32 -2.61
N GLN A 44 -2.81 -9.84 -3.39
CA GLN A 44 -2.82 -11.24 -3.82
C GLN A 44 -1.50 -11.62 -4.52
N PRO A 45 -0.78 -12.67 -4.07
CA PRO A 45 0.52 -13.02 -4.62
C PRO A 45 0.44 -13.49 -6.07
N ASP A 46 -0.60 -14.26 -6.42
CA ASP A 46 -0.86 -14.65 -7.81
C ASP A 46 -1.42 -13.46 -8.62
N PRO A 47 -0.71 -12.98 -9.65
CA PRO A 47 -1.14 -11.85 -10.47
C PRO A 47 -2.43 -12.12 -11.25
N LEU A 48 -2.77 -13.37 -11.55
CA LEU A 48 -4.01 -13.70 -12.28
C LEU A 48 -5.25 -13.49 -11.43
N LEU A 49 -5.11 -13.72 -10.12
CA LEU A 49 -6.13 -13.54 -9.09
C LEU A 49 -6.10 -12.14 -8.47
N ARG A 50 -5.04 -11.37 -8.71
CA ARG A 50 -4.90 -10.00 -8.22
C ARG A 50 -5.91 -9.08 -8.89
N LEU A 51 -6.50 -8.20 -8.09
CA LEU A 51 -7.38 -7.16 -8.59
C LEU A 51 -6.60 -6.24 -9.56
N ARG A 52 -7.09 -6.14 -10.80
CA ARG A 52 -6.37 -5.49 -11.92
C ARG A 52 -7.16 -4.42 -12.67
N SER A 53 -8.46 -4.28 -12.41
CA SER A 53 -9.31 -3.35 -13.14
C SER A 53 -10.00 -2.37 -12.20
N ILE A 54 -10.05 -1.11 -12.62
CA ILE A 54 -10.82 -0.06 -11.93
C ILE A 54 -12.31 -0.41 -11.88
N LEU A 55 -12.85 -1.04 -12.93
CA LEU A 55 -14.24 -1.48 -12.94
C LEU A 55 -14.49 -2.49 -11.82
N THR A 56 -13.60 -3.48 -11.67
CA THR A 56 -13.70 -4.48 -10.59
C THR A 56 -13.51 -3.84 -9.21
N LEU A 57 -12.62 -2.85 -9.09
CA LEU A 57 -12.40 -2.09 -7.86
C LEU A 57 -13.69 -1.39 -7.40
N GLN A 58 -14.40 -0.74 -8.32
CA GLN A 58 -15.65 -0.03 -8.04
C GLN A 58 -16.77 -0.96 -7.56
N THR A 59 -16.75 -2.25 -7.92
CA THR A 59 -17.74 -3.23 -7.45
C THR A 59 -17.51 -3.73 -6.02
N LEU A 60 -16.39 -3.37 -5.39
CA LEU A 60 -16.11 -3.83 -4.03
C LEU A 60 -16.93 -3.07 -2.99
N ALA A 61 -17.27 -3.76 -1.90
CA ALA A 61 -18.02 -3.19 -0.78
C ALA A 61 -17.38 -1.92 -0.20
N PHE A 62 -16.05 -1.78 -0.33
CA PHE A 62 -15.32 -0.59 0.10
C PHE A 62 -15.72 0.67 -0.67
N TYR A 63 -16.06 0.54 -1.95
CA TYR A 63 -16.44 1.66 -2.82
C TYR A 63 -17.96 1.81 -2.98
N MET A 64 -18.76 0.93 -2.37
CA MET A 64 -20.22 1.04 -2.39
C MET A 64 -20.65 2.35 -1.72
N GLY A 65 -21.45 3.16 -2.42
CA GLY A 65 -21.90 4.47 -1.95
C GLY A 65 -20.95 5.63 -2.28
N GLN A 66 -19.84 5.38 -2.99
CA GLN A 66 -18.94 6.44 -3.48
C GLN A 66 -19.20 6.71 -4.97
N ASP A 67 -19.43 7.99 -5.32
CA ASP A 67 -19.59 8.40 -6.72
C ASP A 67 -18.22 8.65 -7.37
N VAL A 68 -17.62 7.58 -7.88
CA VAL A 68 -16.32 7.64 -8.56
C VAL A 68 -16.39 8.45 -9.86
N GLN A 69 -17.56 8.53 -10.51
CA GLN A 69 -17.72 9.31 -11.75
C GLN A 69 -17.65 10.80 -11.47
N SER A 70 -18.28 11.28 -10.40
CA SER A 70 -18.17 12.69 -10.00
C SER A 70 -16.73 13.11 -9.70
N TYR A 71 -15.89 12.20 -9.22
CA TYR A 71 -14.45 12.43 -9.09
C TYR A 71 -13.74 12.52 -10.47
N MET A 72 -14.02 11.60 -11.39
CA MET A 72 -13.47 11.64 -12.75
C MET A 72 -13.83 12.94 -13.48
N TYR A 73 -15.04 13.45 -13.26
CA TYR A 73 -15.49 14.75 -13.78
C TYR A 73 -15.03 15.95 -12.96
N LYS A 74 -14.18 15.75 -11.94
CA LYS A 74 -13.66 16.79 -11.03
C LYS A 74 -14.76 17.62 -10.34
N LYS A 75 -15.97 17.09 -10.24
CA LYS A 75 -17.09 17.73 -9.53
C LYS A 75 -16.88 17.68 -8.03
N GLU A 76 -16.31 16.57 -7.55
CA GLU A 76 -16.06 16.33 -6.14
C GLU A 76 -14.57 16.26 -5.84
N SER A 77 -14.18 16.80 -4.68
CA SER A 77 -12.78 16.75 -4.24
C SER A 77 -12.38 15.31 -3.89
N PRO A 78 -11.23 14.79 -4.37
CA PRO A 78 -10.77 13.44 -4.05
C PRO A 78 -10.68 13.16 -2.55
N PHE A 79 -10.40 14.19 -1.75
CA PHE A 79 -10.23 14.06 -0.31
C PHE A 79 -11.55 13.78 0.43
N LYS A 80 -12.70 14.04 -0.18
CA LYS A 80 -14.00 13.70 0.40
C LYS A 80 -14.20 12.18 0.52
N ILE A 81 -13.64 11.41 -0.40
CA ILE A 81 -13.74 9.93 -0.39
C ILE A 81 -12.93 9.33 0.76
N LEU A 82 -11.77 9.92 1.09
CA LEU A 82 -10.89 9.43 2.14
C LEU A 82 -11.41 9.70 3.57
N GLY A 83 -12.56 10.37 3.72
CA GLY A 83 -13.11 10.73 5.03
C GLY A 83 -12.20 11.64 5.86
N ARG A 84 -11.10 12.15 5.28
CA ARG A 84 -10.15 13.02 5.96
C ARG A 84 -10.76 14.42 6.03
N SER A 85 -11.26 14.77 7.21
CA SER A 85 -11.30 16.17 7.63
C SER A 85 -9.91 16.77 7.38
N LYS A 86 -9.85 17.95 6.77
CA LYS A 86 -8.61 18.71 6.59
C LYS A 86 -8.02 19.22 7.92
N GLU A 87 -8.57 18.80 9.05
CA GLU A 87 -7.95 18.96 10.35
C GLU A 87 -6.63 18.15 10.37
N PRO A 88 -5.47 18.79 10.53
CA PRO A 88 -4.29 18.04 10.94
C PRO A 88 -4.64 17.39 12.28
N SER A 89 -4.81 16.07 12.29
CA SER A 89 -4.90 15.29 13.52
C SER A 89 -3.73 15.70 14.42
N LYS A 90 -4.02 16.50 15.45
CA LYS A 90 -3.04 16.93 16.45
C LYS A 90 -2.51 15.75 17.29
N ASN A 91 -3.01 14.54 17.04
CA ASN A 91 -2.67 13.33 17.78
C ASN A 91 -1.75 12.37 17.01
N SER A 92 -1.27 12.73 15.81
CA SER A 92 -0.30 11.91 15.05
C SER A 92 1.11 12.52 15.04
N LEU A 93 1.52 13.18 16.11
CA LEU A 93 2.90 13.69 16.29
C LEU A 93 3.83 12.71 17.03
N ASN A 94 3.33 11.56 17.51
CA ASN A 94 4.12 10.64 18.35
C ASN A 94 4.41 9.26 17.73
N ALA A 95 4.00 9.02 16.48
CA ALA A 95 4.40 7.83 15.72
C ALA A 95 5.17 8.26 14.47
N GLN A 96 6.09 9.20 14.64
CA GLN A 96 7.15 9.45 13.69
C GLN A 96 8.14 8.27 13.79
N MET A 97 7.74 7.10 13.29
CA MET A 97 8.71 6.20 12.69
C MET A 97 9.38 7.02 11.60
N ARG A 98 10.58 7.53 11.93
CA ARG A 98 11.52 8.11 10.97
C ARG A 98 11.97 7.01 10.03
N PHE A 99 11.09 6.58 9.14
CA PHE A 99 11.53 6.04 7.88
C PHE A 99 11.77 7.27 7.01
N ASP A 100 13.01 7.75 7.05
CA ASP A 100 13.53 8.62 6.01
C ASP A 100 13.47 7.81 4.71
N PHE A 101 12.33 7.88 4.03
CA PHE A 101 12.18 7.31 2.70
C PHE A 101 13.03 8.19 1.79
N ALA A 102 14.27 7.76 1.54
CA ALA A 102 15.14 8.40 0.57
C ALA A 102 14.43 8.41 -0.79
N ASP A 103 14.37 9.59 -1.40
CA ASP A 103 13.77 9.76 -2.72
C ASP A 103 14.45 8.83 -3.73
N PHE A 104 13.70 8.37 -4.74
CA PHE A 104 14.17 7.34 -5.68
C PHE A 104 15.43 7.75 -6.47
N ASP A 105 15.73 9.04 -6.52
CA ASP A 105 16.88 9.62 -7.22
C ASP A 105 18.08 9.92 -6.29
N SER A 106 18.08 9.45 -5.02
CA SER A 106 19.17 9.75 -4.07
C SER A 106 20.51 9.07 -4.41
N PHE A 107 20.57 8.24 -5.45
CA PHE A 107 21.81 7.61 -5.89
C PHE A 107 22.42 8.43 -7.02
N VAL A 108 23.50 9.14 -6.67
CA VAL A 108 24.78 9.30 -7.42
C VAL A 108 25.30 10.72 -7.19
N VAL A 109 26.10 10.88 -6.14
CA VAL A 109 27.27 11.77 -6.21
C VAL A 109 28.45 10.94 -5.71
N ARG A 110 29.13 10.28 -6.65
CA ARG A 110 30.49 9.77 -6.37
C ARG A 110 31.42 10.97 -6.50
N ASP A 111 31.95 11.39 -5.35
CA ASP A 111 33.01 12.39 -5.22
C ASP A 111 34.22 11.99 -6.06
N ARG A 112 34.94 12.99 -6.58
CA ARG A 112 36.05 12.82 -7.53
C ARG A 112 37.39 13.12 -6.88
#